data_AF-A0AAI8NGH8-F1
#
_entry.id   AF-A0AAI8NGH8-F1
#
_cell.length_a   1.000
_cell.length_b   1.000
_cell.length_c   1.000
_cell.angle_alpha   90.00
_cell.angle_beta   90.00
_cell.angle_gamma   90.00
#
_symmetry.space_group_name_H-M   'P 1'
#
loop_
_entity.id
_entity.type
_entity.pdbx_description
1 polymer ?
#
loop_
_entity_poly.entity_id
_entity_poly.type
_entity_poly.pdbx_seq_one_letter_code
_entity_poly.pdbx_strand_id
1 'polypeptide(L)'
;MARTPRPRLAQGVPGAPPPPAARRPRRRGPRLSAAVGVGLLLAGGGVVAVDRLGQDRAAPAPLTPAGRALAAAGAGRPAALADLAALIGERRERVRRAPADRASWAVLGAALAERAARSGAPGAYTEAERALQRALAQGGTPDVRALTGLAVLAAARQDWAGAVRWGEAARDRAPGRVGAYRVLLEAYPGTGDAEGADRALERLRKVRPGPVAEVAAAWVHRERGWREDAEATVYDAAARAATPAERAAALSRAGDLAWERGEAETALARYEGALRAEPEHDGAAAGRARALAGLGRSEEALTAWARARAAAPRPGYAVESGELLLALGRSAEAADHFALARHQAAALARDGVRQEPALGRLEADHGDPAEAVRLLTEEHRRHPGPAASGALGWALHKAGRSAEALPRLRAAVKDGPNTARPAYHLGMVHLALGERGAARRQLTRALRLAPQFSPLHAERARRELAALGEPAWGPPPA
;
A
#
# COMPACT_ATOMS: atom_id res chain seq x y z
N MET A 1 -50.31 -20.99 70.78
CA MET A 1 -50.22 -19.80 71.64
C MET A 1 -48.87 -19.13 71.40
N ALA A 2 -48.88 -17.84 71.01
CA ALA A 2 -47.78 -16.85 70.99
C ALA A 2 -46.52 -17.18 70.15
N ARG A 3 -45.80 -16.27 69.50
CA ARG A 3 -45.90 -14.84 69.13
C ARG A 3 -44.80 -14.64 68.07
N THR A 4 -45.04 -13.75 67.11
CA THR A 4 -44.10 -13.29 66.09
C THR A 4 -42.86 -12.59 66.67
N PRO A 5 -41.76 -12.48 65.90
CA PRO A 5 -41.38 -11.13 65.44
C PRO A 5 -40.98 -11.04 63.94
N ARG A 6 -41.09 -9.81 63.43
CA ARG A 6 -40.97 -9.37 62.02
C ARG A 6 -39.54 -9.41 61.46
N PRO A 7 -39.36 -9.58 60.13
CA PRO A 7 -38.08 -9.40 59.46
C PRO A 7 -37.79 -7.92 59.12
N ARG A 8 -36.50 -7.55 59.21
CA ARG A 8 -35.97 -6.22 58.85
C ARG A 8 -35.88 -6.04 57.33
N LEU A 9 -36.31 -4.88 56.87
CA LEU A 9 -36.22 -4.36 55.51
C LEU A 9 -34.76 -4.14 55.10
N ALA A 10 -34.32 -4.77 54.00
CA ALA A 10 -33.09 -4.42 53.29
C ALA A 10 -33.42 -3.53 52.08
N GLN A 11 -32.65 -2.47 51.97
CA GLN A 11 -32.87 -1.29 51.14
C GLN A 11 -32.61 -1.58 49.66
N GLY A 12 -33.47 -1.01 48.81
CA GLY A 12 -33.42 -1.13 47.36
C GLY A 12 -32.26 -0.38 46.71
N VAL A 13 -31.74 -0.98 45.65
CA VAL A 13 -30.80 -0.40 44.69
C VAL A 13 -31.48 0.74 43.92
N PRO A 14 -30.87 1.93 43.79
CA PRO A 14 -31.46 3.04 43.03
C PRO A 14 -31.42 2.75 41.52
N GLY A 15 -32.61 2.83 40.91
CA GLY A 15 -32.83 2.65 39.47
C GLY A 15 -32.20 3.76 38.61
N ALA A 16 -31.85 3.38 37.39
CA ALA A 16 -31.28 4.25 36.37
C ALA A 16 -32.21 5.44 36.02
N PRO A 17 -31.66 6.63 35.73
CA PRO A 17 -32.46 7.79 35.36
C PRO A 17 -33.07 7.64 33.94
N PRO A 18 -34.30 8.15 33.71
CA PRO A 18 -34.95 8.10 32.41
C PRO A 18 -34.29 9.05 31.39
N PRO A 19 -34.41 8.77 30.07
CA PRO A 19 -33.81 9.60 29.03
C PRO A 19 -34.50 10.99 28.94
N PRO A 20 -33.75 12.05 28.58
CA PRO A 20 -34.31 13.41 28.52
C PRO A 20 -35.30 13.58 27.35
N ALA A 21 -36.39 14.29 27.64
CA ALA A 21 -37.48 14.57 26.72
C ALA A 21 -37.06 15.42 25.50
N ALA A 22 -37.57 15.05 24.33
CA ALA A 22 -37.41 15.75 23.07
C ALA A 22 -37.96 17.19 23.13
N ARG A 23 -37.08 18.19 22.99
CA ARG A 23 -37.47 19.60 22.86
C ARG A 23 -37.88 19.91 21.42
N ARG A 24 -39.11 20.37 21.24
CA ARG A 24 -39.67 20.90 19.98
C ARG A 24 -38.86 22.08 19.43
N PRO A 25 -38.78 22.27 18.11
CA PRO A 25 -37.95 23.32 17.51
C PRO A 25 -38.61 24.70 17.64
N ARG A 26 -37.88 25.65 18.24
CA ARG A 26 -38.23 27.09 18.15
C ARG A 26 -37.69 27.65 16.83
N ARG A 27 -38.59 27.99 15.92
CA ARG A 27 -38.30 28.82 14.73
C ARG A 27 -37.67 30.14 15.16
N ARG A 28 -36.48 30.45 14.65
CA ARG A 28 -35.87 31.80 14.67
C ARG A 28 -35.51 32.15 13.24
N GLY A 29 -36.11 33.23 12.73
CA GLY A 29 -35.86 33.76 11.39
C GLY A 29 -34.45 34.34 11.24
N PRO A 30 -34.00 34.61 10.00
CA PRO A 30 -32.64 35.02 9.73
C PRO A 30 -32.45 36.49 10.13
N ARG A 31 -31.44 36.77 10.96
CA ARG A 31 -30.94 38.13 11.17
C ARG A 31 -29.70 38.33 10.30
N LEU A 32 -29.89 39.07 9.21
CA LEU A 32 -28.82 39.71 8.44
C LEU A 32 -27.98 40.57 9.39
N SER A 33 -26.67 40.32 9.41
CA SER A 33 -25.70 41.20 10.04
C SER A 33 -24.72 41.62 8.97
N ALA A 34 -24.87 42.86 8.49
CA ALA A 34 -23.94 43.53 7.61
C ALA A 34 -22.65 43.84 8.37
N ALA A 35 -21.50 43.45 7.83
CA ALA A 35 -20.21 43.96 8.24
C ALA A 35 -19.55 44.60 7.01
N VAL A 36 -19.42 45.92 7.11
CA VAL A 36 -18.82 46.84 6.14
C VAL A 36 -17.33 46.53 6.02
N GLY A 37 -16.88 46.25 4.80
CA GLY A 37 -15.47 46.23 4.45
C GLY A 37 -14.96 47.65 4.21
N VAL A 38 -13.85 48.00 4.85
CA VAL A 38 -13.00 49.13 4.42
C VAL A 38 -11.90 48.54 3.55
N GLY A 39 -11.90 48.95 2.28
CA GLY A 39 -10.90 48.58 1.29
C GLY A 39 -9.64 49.43 1.40
N LEU A 40 -8.54 48.88 0.89
CA LEU A 40 -7.40 49.63 0.39
C LEU A 40 -7.03 49.08 -0.98
N LEU A 41 -7.32 49.91 -1.98
CA LEU A 41 -6.97 49.79 -3.39
C LEU A 41 -5.50 50.17 -3.61
N LEU A 42 -4.91 49.64 -4.70
CA LEU A 42 -4.06 50.27 -5.73
C LEU A 42 -3.17 49.17 -6.36
N ALA A 43 -2.98 49.01 -7.68
CA ALA A 43 -3.52 49.66 -8.88
C ALA A 43 -3.14 48.83 -10.14
N GLY A 44 -3.94 48.97 -11.20
CA GLY A 44 -3.62 48.64 -12.60
C GLY A 44 -4.33 47.39 -13.13
N GLY A 45 -5.26 47.43 -14.08
CA GLY A 45 -5.86 48.49 -14.89
C GLY A 45 -6.68 47.78 -15.99
N GLY A 46 -8.00 48.01 -16.04
CA GLY A 46 -8.88 47.39 -17.02
C GLY A 46 -10.35 47.70 -16.71
N VAL A 47 -10.93 48.58 -17.52
CA VAL A 47 -12.25 49.22 -17.41
C VAL A 47 -13.38 48.24 -17.08
N VAL A 48 -14.14 48.53 -16.02
CA VAL A 48 -15.42 47.87 -15.72
C VAL A 48 -16.53 48.66 -16.43
N ALA A 49 -17.05 48.09 -17.52
CA ALA A 49 -18.37 48.45 -18.02
C ALA A 49 -19.41 47.73 -17.14
N VAL A 50 -20.17 48.49 -16.35
CA VAL A 50 -21.33 47.98 -15.63
C VAL A 50 -22.46 47.86 -16.63
N ASP A 51 -22.61 46.67 -17.22
CA ASP A 51 -23.82 46.32 -17.94
C ASP A 51 -24.68 45.40 -17.08
N ARG A 52 -25.86 45.89 -16.71
CA ARG A 52 -26.89 45.17 -15.96
C ARG A 52 -27.75 44.40 -16.96
N LEU A 53 -27.28 43.23 -17.38
CA LEU A 53 -28.12 42.20 -17.97
C LEU A 53 -27.70 40.85 -17.38
N GLY A 54 -28.68 40.09 -16.89
CA GLY A 54 -28.47 38.79 -16.25
C GLY A 54 -27.72 37.84 -17.17
N GLN A 55 -26.42 37.69 -16.94
CA GLN A 55 -25.64 36.59 -17.48
C GLN A 55 -25.57 35.52 -16.40
N ASP A 56 -26.29 34.42 -16.64
CA ASP A 56 -25.91 33.12 -16.11
C ASP A 56 -24.39 32.99 -16.28
N ARG A 57 -23.64 33.10 -15.18
CA ARG A 57 -22.24 32.69 -15.18
C ARG A 57 -22.27 31.19 -15.43
N ALA A 58 -22.18 30.82 -16.71
CA ALA A 58 -22.07 29.44 -17.13
C ALA A 58 -21.02 28.77 -16.25
N ALA A 59 -21.41 27.68 -15.58
CA ALA A 59 -20.48 26.91 -14.78
C ALA A 59 -19.22 26.65 -15.63
N PRO A 60 -18.00 26.78 -15.06
CA PRO A 60 -16.78 26.56 -15.82
C PRO A 60 -16.87 25.21 -16.53
N ALA A 61 -16.56 25.19 -17.83
CA ALA A 61 -16.68 23.99 -18.65
C ALA A 61 -15.95 22.80 -17.98
N PRO A 62 -16.53 21.58 -18.01
CA PRO A 62 -15.91 20.43 -17.39
C PRO A 62 -14.52 20.18 -17.98
N LEU A 63 -13.56 19.86 -17.10
CA LEU A 63 -12.19 19.57 -17.52
C LEU A 63 -12.16 18.36 -18.48
N THR A 64 -11.35 18.49 -19.53
CA THR A 64 -11.00 17.38 -20.41
C THR A 64 -10.32 16.25 -19.61
N PRO A 65 -10.30 15.00 -20.11
CA PRO A 65 -9.56 13.91 -19.45
C PRO A 65 -8.10 14.27 -19.11
N ALA A 66 -7.38 14.89 -20.05
CA ALA A 66 -6.02 15.36 -19.80
C ALA A 66 -5.96 16.49 -18.75
N GLY A 67 -6.93 17.40 -18.77
CA GLY A 67 -7.07 18.45 -17.76
C GLY A 67 -7.34 17.89 -16.35
N ARG A 68 -8.16 16.85 -16.23
CA ARG A 68 -8.39 16.14 -14.96
C ARG A 68 -7.13 15.45 -14.45
N ALA A 69 -6.37 14.80 -15.32
CA ALA A 69 -5.09 14.20 -14.94
C ALA A 69 -4.08 15.25 -14.43
N LEU A 70 -3.98 16.40 -15.09
CA LEU A 70 -3.12 17.51 -14.65
C LEU A 70 -3.57 18.09 -13.30
N ALA A 71 -4.87 18.27 -13.11
CA ALA A 71 -5.42 18.76 -11.85
C ALA A 71 -5.15 17.78 -10.70
N ALA A 72 -5.30 16.47 -10.94
CA ALA A 72 -4.98 15.42 -9.98
C ALA A 72 -3.49 15.44 -9.61
N ALA A 73 -2.60 15.46 -10.60
CA ALA A 73 -1.15 15.54 -10.38
C ALA A 73 -0.74 16.80 -9.60
N GLY A 74 -1.32 17.96 -9.93
CA GLY A 74 -1.10 19.21 -9.21
C GLY A 74 -1.57 19.16 -7.75
N ALA A 75 -2.67 18.46 -7.50
CA ALA A 75 -3.16 18.18 -6.15
C ALA A 75 -2.36 17.09 -5.41
N GLY A 76 -1.38 16.46 -6.06
CA GLY A 76 -0.66 15.31 -5.51
C GLY A 76 -1.54 14.07 -5.34
N ARG A 77 -2.61 13.96 -6.13
CA ARG A 77 -3.55 12.84 -6.17
C ARG A 77 -3.23 11.94 -7.37
N PRO A 78 -3.47 10.62 -7.27
CA PRO A 78 -3.41 9.76 -8.45
C PRO A 78 -4.50 10.16 -9.45
N ALA A 79 -4.16 10.20 -10.74
CA ALA A 79 -5.12 10.42 -11.82
C ALA A 79 -5.75 9.08 -12.26
N ALA A 80 -6.93 9.06 -12.85
CA ALA A 80 -7.47 7.82 -13.43
C ALA A 80 -6.57 7.35 -14.60
N LEU A 81 -6.43 6.03 -14.82
CA LEU A 81 -5.56 5.50 -15.88
C LEU A 81 -5.98 5.97 -17.29
N ALA A 82 -7.29 6.07 -17.55
CA ALA A 82 -7.82 6.61 -18.80
C ALA A 82 -7.47 8.11 -18.99
N ASP A 83 -7.56 8.90 -17.92
CA ASP A 83 -7.20 10.32 -17.93
C ASP A 83 -5.69 10.50 -18.15
N LEU A 84 -4.85 9.65 -17.54
CA LEU A 84 -3.40 9.60 -17.79
C LEU A 84 -3.09 9.25 -19.25
N ALA A 85 -3.78 8.29 -19.84
CA ALA A 85 -3.59 7.91 -21.24
C ALA A 85 -3.89 9.09 -22.18
N ALA A 86 -4.97 9.84 -21.92
CA ALA A 86 -5.29 11.06 -22.66
C ALA A 86 -4.21 12.14 -22.52
N LEU A 87 -3.71 12.37 -21.29
CA LEU A 87 -2.64 13.33 -21.04
C LEU A 87 -1.34 12.96 -21.76
N ILE A 88 -0.97 11.68 -21.74
CA ILE A 88 0.22 11.17 -22.45
C ILE A 88 0.08 11.41 -23.96
N GLY A 89 -1.09 11.10 -24.55
CA GLY A 89 -1.36 11.34 -25.96
C GLY A 89 -1.22 12.81 -26.35
N GLU A 90 -1.84 13.71 -25.60
CA GLU A 90 -1.75 15.16 -25.81
C GLU A 90 -0.30 15.67 -25.70
N ARG A 91 0.44 15.24 -24.68
CA ARG A 91 1.82 15.70 -24.45
C ARG A 91 2.79 15.13 -25.47
N ARG A 92 2.60 13.91 -25.97
CA ARG A 92 3.38 13.34 -27.09
C ARG A 92 3.26 14.19 -28.35
N GLU A 93 2.04 14.62 -28.70
CA GLU A 93 1.87 15.51 -29.86
C GLU A 93 2.52 16.87 -29.64
N ARG A 94 2.42 17.41 -28.42
CA ARG A 94 3.01 18.70 -28.09
C ARG A 94 4.53 18.71 -28.19
N VAL A 95 5.20 17.69 -27.65
CA VAL A 95 6.68 17.61 -27.72
C VAL A 95 7.18 17.28 -29.12
N ARG A 96 6.36 16.66 -29.99
CA ARG A 96 6.67 16.52 -31.42
C ARG A 96 6.70 17.88 -32.12
N ARG A 97 5.68 18.72 -31.89
CA ARG A 97 5.57 20.05 -32.50
C ARG A 97 6.55 21.07 -31.91
N ALA A 98 6.85 20.94 -30.62
CA ALA A 98 7.75 21.83 -29.90
C ALA A 98 8.79 21.03 -29.08
N PRO A 99 9.86 20.49 -29.71
CA PRO A 99 10.85 19.65 -29.03
C PRO A 99 11.64 20.36 -27.92
N ALA A 100 11.65 21.68 -27.91
CA ALA A 100 12.26 22.54 -26.89
C ALA A 100 11.32 22.87 -25.70
N ASP A 101 10.07 22.41 -25.71
CA ASP A 101 9.14 22.63 -24.60
C ASP A 101 9.45 21.69 -23.43
N ARG A 102 10.39 22.13 -22.58
CA ARG A 102 10.81 21.39 -21.37
C ARG A 102 9.66 21.10 -20.40
N ALA A 103 8.66 21.98 -20.31
CA ALA A 103 7.53 21.80 -19.41
C ALA A 103 6.62 20.66 -19.90
N SER A 104 6.42 20.56 -21.21
CA SER A 104 5.68 19.45 -21.81
C SER A 104 6.42 18.12 -21.67
N TRP A 105 7.76 18.12 -21.81
CA TRP A 105 8.58 16.93 -21.51
C TRP A 105 8.46 16.50 -20.05
N ALA A 106 8.49 17.44 -19.10
CA ALA A 106 8.35 17.13 -17.67
C ALA A 106 6.99 16.50 -17.34
N VAL A 107 5.90 17.03 -17.91
CA VAL A 107 4.55 16.48 -17.74
C VAL A 107 4.43 15.11 -18.40
N LEU A 108 4.93 14.95 -19.63
CA LEU A 108 4.91 13.68 -20.35
C LEU A 108 5.64 12.59 -19.55
N GLY A 109 6.85 12.89 -19.10
CA GLY A 109 7.68 11.97 -18.33
C GLY A 109 7.04 11.58 -17.00
N ALA A 110 6.48 12.54 -16.26
CA ALA A 110 5.80 12.27 -14.99
C ALA A 110 4.54 11.40 -15.18
N ALA A 111 3.74 11.67 -16.22
CA ALA A 111 2.55 10.87 -16.53
C ALA A 111 2.91 9.45 -16.99
N LEU A 112 3.97 9.28 -17.78
CA LEU A 112 4.49 7.98 -18.17
C LEU A 112 5.02 7.19 -16.96
N ALA A 113 5.74 7.85 -16.04
CA ALA A 113 6.24 7.23 -14.81
C ALA A 113 5.09 6.75 -13.92
N GLU A 114 4.05 7.57 -13.72
CA GLU A 114 2.86 7.19 -12.96
C GLU A 114 2.13 6.00 -13.60
N ARG A 115 1.95 6.02 -14.93
CA ARG A 115 1.34 4.91 -15.67
C ARG A 115 2.17 3.63 -15.52
N ALA A 116 3.49 3.72 -15.72
CA ALA A 116 4.39 2.58 -15.59
C ALA A 116 4.32 1.96 -14.18
N ALA A 117 4.37 2.80 -13.13
CA ALA A 117 4.27 2.35 -11.74
C ALA A 117 2.96 1.62 -11.42
N ARG A 118 1.85 2.01 -12.07
CA ARG A 118 0.52 1.46 -11.79
C ARG A 118 0.16 0.24 -12.65
N SER A 119 0.56 0.21 -13.92
CA SER A 119 0.14 -0.83 -14.85
C SER A 119 1.25 -1.80 -15.24
N GLY A 120 2.51 -1.55 -14.86
CA GLY A 120 3.65 -2.37 -15.28
C GLY A 120 3.80 -2.45 -16.81
N ALA A 121 3.36 -1.42 -17.55
CA ALA A 121 3.34 -1.45 -19.01
C ALA A 121 4.78 -1.55 -19.56
N PRO A 122 5.10 -2.58 -20.38
CA PRO A 122 6.41 -2.72 -20.98
C PRO A 122 6.82 -1.49 -21.79
N GLY A 123 8.07 -1.08 -21.70
CA GLY A 123 8.65 0.07 -22.40
C GLY A 123 8.26 1.45 -21.83
N ALA A 124 7.22 1.53 -21.00
CA ALA A 124 6.76 2.80 -20.42
C ALA A 124 7.80 3.41 -19.46
N TYR A 125 8.55 2.57 -18.74
CA TYR A 125 9.64 3.00 -17.85
C TYR A 125 10.76 3.71 -18.62
N THR A 126 11.21 3.08 -19.71
CA THR A 126 12.27 3.61 -20.56
C THR A 126 11.84 4.89 -21.27
N GLU A 127 10.60 4.96 -21.75
CA GLU A 127 10.06 6.19 -22.34
C GLU A 127 9.92 7.32 -21.31
N ALA A 128 9.45 7.01 -20.10
CA ALA A 128 9.36 7.97 -19.00
C ALA A 128 10.73 8.58 -18.70
N GLU A 129 11.75 7.74 -18.53
CA GLU A 129 13.12 8.17 -18.26
C GLU A 129 13.65 9.16 -19.31
N ARG A 130 13.51 8.81 -20.59
CA ARG A 130 13.96 9.68 -21.69
C ARG A 130 13.26 11.03 -21.67
N ALA A 131 11.94 11.04 -21.48
CA ALA A 131 11.17 12.27 -21.40
C ALA A 131 11.58 13.15 -20.21
N LEU A 132 11.80 12.54 -19.05
CA LEU A 132 12.24 13.23 -17.83
C LEU A 132 13.66 13.80 -17.97
N GLN A 133 14.60 13.01 -18.49
CA GLN A 133 15.97 13.46 -18.77
C GLN A 133 15.98 14.60 -19.80
N ARG A 134 15.15 14.50 -20.85
CA ARG A 134 15.01 15.56 -21.85
C ARG A 134 14.47 16.86 -21.26
N ALA A 135 13.59 16.80 -20.26
CA ALA A 135 13.11 17.97 -19.53
C ALA A 135 14.23 18.64 -18.70
N LEU A 136 15.14 17.86 -18.13
CA LEU A 136 16.24 18.35 -17.29
C LEU A 136 17.47 18.83 -18.08
N ALA A 137 17.74 18.27 -19.26
CA ALA A 137 18.93 18.57 -20.05
C ALA A 137 18.93 19.97 -20.69
N GLN A 138 17.79 20.65 -20.76
CA GLN A 138 17.62 21.90 -21.52
C GLN A 138 18.01 23.18 -20.74
N GLY A 139 18.83 23.04 -19.70
CA GLY A 139 19.33 24.15 -18.90
C GLY A 139 18.28 24.84 -18.01
N GLY A 140 18.78 25.74 -17.15
CA GLY A 140 17.96 26.46 -16.17
C GLY A 140 17.55 25.63 -14.96
N THR A 141 16.64 26.17 -14.15
CA THR A 141 16.23 25.49 -12.91
C THR A 141 15.43 24.21 -13.21
N PRO A 142 15.78 23.05 -12.61
CA PRO A 142 15.05 21.79 -12.80
C PRO A 142 13.54 21.92 -12.54
N ASP A 143 12.71 21.36 -13.43
CA ASP A 143 11.26 21.31 -13.26
C ASP A 143 10.89 20.31 -12.15
N VAL A 144 10.16 20.77 -11.14
CA VAL A 144 9.76 19.92 -10.00
C VAL A 144 8.97 18.69 -10.45
N ARG A 145 8.18 18.77 -11.53
CA ARG A 145 7.43 17.62 -12.06
C ARG A 145 8.38 16.57 -12.63
N ALA A 146 9.48 16.99 -13.26
CA ALA A 146 10.50 16.08 -13.76
C ALA A 146 11.24 15.40 -12.59
N LEU A 147 11.59 16.16 -11.55
CA LEU A 147 12.20 15.59 -10.33
C LEU A 147 11.26 14.58 -9.64
N THR A 148 10.00 14.94 -9.42
CA THR A 148 9.00 14.01 -8.86
C THR A 148 8.80 12.79 -9.77
N GLY A 149 8.75 12.97 -11.09
CA GLY A 149 8.62 11.88 -12.05
C GLY A 149 9.80 10.91 -12.00
N LEU A 150 11.04 11.40 -11.86
CA LEU A 150 12.22 10.56 -11.66
C LEU A 150 12.17 9.83 -10.33
N ALA A 151 11.67 10.47 -9.27
CA ALA A 151 11.47 9.82 -7.98
C ALA A 151 10.47 8.66 -8.09
N VAL A 152 9.30 8.89 -8.72
CA VAL A 152 8.29 7.85 -8.97
C VAL A 152 8.88 6.71 -9.80
N LEU A 153 9.60 7.04 -10.88
CA LEU A 153 10.21 6.04 -11.76
C LEU A 153 11.25 5.19 -11.02
N ALA A 154 12.09 5.83 -10.20
CA ALA A 154 13.07 5.15 -9.38
C ALA A 154 12.39 4.22 -8.36
N ALA A 155 11.34 4.69 -7.65
CA ALA A 155 10.57 3.88 -6.73
C ALA A 155 9.92 2.67 -7.44
N ALA A 156 9.32 2.89 -8.61
CA ALA A 156 8.72 1.84 -9.42
C ALA A 156 9.74 0.79 -9.91
N ARG A 157 11.01 1.19 -10.07
CA ARG A 157 12.15 0.30 -10.37
C ARG A 157 12.80 -0.32 -9.13
N GLN A 158 12.30 0.00 -7.93
CA GLN A 158 12.88 -0.34 -6.63
C GLN A 158 14.28 0.28 -6.41
N ASP A 159 14.60 1.38 -7.10
CA ASP A 159 15.76 2.22 -6.81
C ASP A 159 15.42 3.20 -5.70
N TRP A 160 15.37 2.70 -4.46
CA TRP A 160 15.02 3.51 -3.29
C TRP A 160 16.00 4.66 -3.06
N ALA A 161 17.31 4.43 -3.27
CA ALA A 161 18.31 5.49 -3.17
C ALA A 161 18.09 6.59 -4.23
N GLY A 162 17.79 6.22 -5.48
CA GLY A 162 17.37 7.17 -6.51
C GLY A 162 16.06 7.88 -6.17
N ALA A 163 15.07 7.16 -5.66
CA ALA A 163 13.77 7.71 -5.29
C ALA A 163 13.90 8.74 -4.16
N VAL A 164 14.72 8.47 -3.14
CA VAL A 164 15.05 9.43 -2.09
C VAL A 164 15.74 10.64 -2.70
N ARG A 165 16.85 10.47 -3.44
CA ARG A 165 17.60 11.57 -4.06
C ARG A 165 16.73 12.51 -4.89
N TRP A 166 15.92 11.97 -5.79
CA TRP A 166 15.05 12.77 -6.65
C TRP A 166 13.85 13.35 -5.91
N GLY A 167 13.29 12.60 -4.95
CA GLY A 167 12.19 13.03 -4.10
C GLY A 167 12.58 14.20 -3.19
N GLU A 168 13.77 14.16 -2.59
CA GLU A 168 14.32 15.23 -1.77
C GLU A 168 14.61 16.47 -2.61
N ALA A 169 15.22 16.30 -3.79
CA ALA A 169 15.41 17.41 -4.72
C ALA A 169 14.07 18.07 -5.12
N ALA A 170 13.02 17.27 -5.34
CA ALA A 170 11.68 17.78 -5.62
C ALA A 170 11.06 18.51 -4.42
N ARG A 171 11.22 17.95 -3.21
CA ARG A 171 10.77 18.55 -1.93
C ARG A 171 11.44 19.90 -1.71
N ASP A 172 12.76 19.97 -1.81
CA ASP A 172 13.53 21.17 -1.52
C ASP A 172 13.18 22.29 -2.52
N ARG A 173 12.91 21.92 -3.77
CA ARG A 173 12.49 22.87 -4.80
C ARG A 173 11.07 23.39 -4.61
N ALA A 174 10.15 22.56 -4.12
CA ALA A 174 8.76 22.94 -3.87
C ALA A 174 8.21 22.28 -2.59
N PRO A 175 8.55 22.81 -1.39
CA PRO A 175 8.21 22.17 -0.12
C PRO A 175 6.70 22.07 0.17
N GLY A 176 5.87 22.80 -0.58
CA GLY A 176 4.40 22.74 -0.49
C GLY A 176 3.75 21.73 -1.43
N ARG A 177 4.50 20.95 -2.22
CA ARG A 177 3.92 19.95 -3.13
C ARG A 177 3.89 18.56 -2.53
N VAL A 178 2.69 17.99 -2.47
CA VAL A 178 2.43 16.66 -1.90
C VAL A 178 3.11 15.51 -2.65
N GLY A 179 3.29 15.64 -3.97
CA GLY A 179 3.84 14.56 -4.80
C GLY A 179 5.22 14.07 -4.33
N ALA A 180 6.10 14.98 -3.91
CA ALA A 180 7.43 14.63 -3.41
C ALA A 180 7.35 13.80 -2.13
N TYR A 181 6.55 14.23 -1.15
CA TYR A 181 6.39 13.52 0.11
C TYR A 181 5.78 12.12 -0.05
N ARG A 182 4.85 11.93 -0.99
CA ARG A 182 4.26 10.62 -1.25
C ARG A 182 5.30 9.59 -1.68
N VAL A 183 6.19 9.96 -2.59
CA VAL A 183 7.27 9.07 -3.05
C VAL A 183 8.32 8.87 -1.97
N LEU A 184 8.68 9.94 -1.25
CA LEU A 184 9.64 9.86 -0.15
C LEU A 184 9.15 8.93 0.95
N LEU A 185 7.87 8.99 1.30
CA LEU A 185 7.28 8.08 2.29
C LEU A 185 7.44 6.62 1.86
N GLU A 186 7.23 6.29 0.59
CA GLU A 186 7.47 4.95 0.07
C GLU A 186 8.97 4.57 0.07
N ALA A 187 9.84 5.50 -0.28
CA ALA A 187 11.27 5.23 -0.51
C ALA A 187 12.10 5.14 0.77
N TYR A 188 11.80 5.95 1.80
CA TYR A 188 12.62 6.03 3.01
C TYR A 188 12.76 4.69 3.74
N PRO A 189 11.68 3.92 3.98
CA PRO A 189 11.82 2.58 4.59
C PRO A 189 12.61 1.61 3.73
N GLY A 190 12.57 1.74 2.40
CA GLY A 190 13.42 0.97 1.48
C GLY A 190 14.92 1.24 1.64
N THR A 191 15.29 2.39 2.21
CA THR A 191 16.67 2.74 2.57
C THR A 191 16.99 2.55 4.06
N GLY A 192 16.01 2.12 4.87
CA GLY A 192 16.14 2.01 6.32
C GLY A 192 16.02 3.34 7.09
N ASP A 193 15.70 4.45 6.42
CA ASP A 193 15.56 5.77 7.05
C ASP A 193 14.16 6.00 7.64
N ALA A 194 13.88 5.33 8.76
CA ALA A 194 12.59 5.46 9.45
C ALA A 194 12.30 6.88 9.96
N GLU A 195 13.34 7.66 10.26
CA GLU A 195 13.20 9.05 10.72
C GLU A 195 12.86 9.99 9.56
N GLY A 196 13.46 9.78 8.38
CA GLY A 196 13.10 10.48 7.15
C GLY A 196 11.63 10.29 6.80
N ALA A 197 11.11 9.07 6.96
CA ALA A 197 9.70 8.77 6.78
C ALA A 197 8.82 9.59 7.74
N ASP A 198 9.17 9.69 9.03
CA ASP A 198 8.43 10.50 10.00
C ASP A 198 8.42 11.99 9.64
N ARG A 199 9.60 12.55 9.33
CA ARG A 199 9.72 13.96 8.94
C ARG A 199 8.90 14.26 7.70
N ALA A 200 8.91 13.36 6.71
CA ALA A 200 8.10 13.50 5.51
C ALA A 200 6.59 13.39 5.80
N LEU A 201 6.18 12.50 6.71
CA LEU A 201 4.78 12.33 7.07
C LEU A 201 4.25 13.55 7.83
N GLU A 202 5.00 14.04 8.82
CA GLU A 202 4.68 15.24 9.57
C GLU A 202 4.53 16.44 8.63
N ARG A 203 5.48 16.58 7.69
CA ARG A 203 5.42 17.66 6.70
C ARG A 203 4.26 17.51 5.73
N LEU A 204 3.96 16.29 5.28
CA LEU A 204 2.80 16.01 4.44
C LEU A 204 1.49 16.42 5.14
N ARG A 205 1.31 16.06 6.41
CA ARG A 205 0.15 16.47 7.22
C ARG A 205 0.02 17.99 7.36
N LYS A 206 1.15 18.70 7.52
CA LYS A 206 1.16 20.18 7.56
C LYS A 206 0.80 20.81 6.22
N VAL A 207 1.30 20.26 5.11
CA VAL A 207 1.10 20.79 3.76
C VAL A 207 -0.31 20.48 3.23
N ARG A 208 -0.80 19.26 3.48
CA ARG A 208 -2.11 18.80 3.01
C ARG A 208 -2.70 17.79 4.01
N PRO A 209 -3.42 18.27 5.04
CA PRO A 209 -4.19 17.37 5.88
C PRO A 209 -5.30 16.68 5.07
N GLY A 210 -5.64 15.45 5.44
CA GLY A 210 -6.75 14.71 4.84
C GLY A 210 -6.37 13.29 4.38
N PRO A 211 -7.24 12.64 3.58
CA PRO A 211 -7.16 11.22 3.26
C PRO A 211 -5.81 10.76 2.70
N VAL A 212 -5.19 11.55 1.83
CA VAL A 212 -3.89 11.21 1.23
C VAL A 212 -2.79 11.08 2.28
N ALA A 213 -2.77 11.99 3.27
CA ALA A 213 -1.80 11.95 4.35
C ALA A 213 -2.08 10.78 5.32
N GLU A 214 -3.35 10.52 5.62
CA GLU A 214 -3.74 9.45 6.54
C GLU A 214 -3.55 8.05 5.95
N VAL A 215 -3.73 7.85 4.64
CA VAL A 215 -3.35 6.60 3.98
C VAL A 215 -1.83 6.36 4.05
N ALA A 216 -1.03 7.41 3.91
CA ALA A 216 0.42 7.30 4.03
C ALA A 216 0.84 7.04 5.49
N ALA A 217 0.17 7.69 6.45
CA ALA A 217 0.36 7.44 7.87
C ALA A 217 0.07 5.97 8.23
N ALA A 218 -1.05 5.43 7.74
CA ALA A 218 -1.42 4.04 7.99
C ALA A 218 -0.31 3.07 7.59
N TRP A 219 0.34 3.30 6.46
CA TRP A 219 1.46 2.48 6.03
C TRP A 219 2.69 2.63 6.94
N VAL A 220 3.06 3.86 7.32
CA VAL A 220 4.19 4.08 8.26
C VAL A 220 3.91 3.42 9.62
N HIS A 221 2.69 3.55 10.15
CA HIS A 221 2.26 2.92 11.40
C HIS A 221 2.32 1.40 11.31
N ARG A 222 1.88 0.81 10.18
CA ARG A 222 2.00 -0.64 9.92
C ARG A 222 3.46 -1.10 9.92
N GLU A 223 4.36 -0.38 9.23
CA GLU A 223 5.79 -0.72 9.19
C GLU A 223 6.44 -0.70 10.58
N ARG A 224 5.93 0.15 11.49
CA ARG A 224 6.35 0.22 12.90
C ARG A 224 5.68 -0.81 13.81
N GLY A 225 4.71 -1.55 13.30
CA GLY A 225 3.90 -2.47 14.09
C GLY A 225 2.81 -1.82 14.93
N TRP A 226 2.53 -0.53 14.76
CA TRP A 226 1.43 0.21 15.40
C TRP A 226 0.13 -0.04 14.64
N ARG A 227 -0.45 -1.23 14.81
CA ARG A 227 -1.56 -1.69 13.96
C ARG A 227 -2.85 -0.95 14.19
N GLU A 228 -3.15 -0.64 15.45
CA GLU A 228 -4.36 0.06 15.86
C GLU A 228 -4.39 1.47 15.26
N ASP A 229 -3.25 2.18 15.28
CA ASP A 229 -3.10 3.49 14.63
C ASP A 229 -3.21 3.39 13.11
N ALA A 230 -2.62 2.34 12.51
CA ALA A 230 -2.73 2.09 11.08
C ALA A 230 -4.18 1.88 10.63
N GLU A 231 -4.97 1.17 11.43
CA GLU A 231 -6.36 0.87 11.15
C GLU A 231 -7.25 2.12 11.33
N ALA A 232 -7.07 2.86 12.42
CA ALA A 232 -7.84 4.07 12.68
C ALA A 232 -7.67 5.11 11.55
N THR A 233 -6.42 5.33 11.13
CA THR A 233 -6.08 6.31 10.08
C THR A 233 -6.67 5.94 8.71
N VAL A 234 -6.66 4.65 8.33
CA VAL A 234 -7.15 4.23 7.01
C VAL A 234 -8.67 4.26 6.90
N TYR A 235 -9.42 3.94 7.95
CA TYR A 235 -10.89 4.03 7.93
C TYR A 235 -11.36 5.47 7.83
N ASP A 236 -10.74 6.35 8.60
CA ASP A 236 -11.00 7.77 8.58
C ASP A 236 -10.65 8.40 7.22
N ALA A 237 -9.56 7.94 6.60
CA ALA A 237 -9.20 8.32 5.23
C ALA A 237 -10.25 7.86 4.20
N ALA A 238 -10.73 6.62 4.29
CA ALA A 238 -11.74 6.08 3.38
C ALA A 238 -13.08 6.84 3.49
N ALA A 239 -13.47 7.23 4.70
CA ALA A 239 -14.71 7.98 4.96
C ALA A 239 -14.65 9.41 4.41
N ARG A 240 -13.48 10.03 4.41
CA ARG A 240 -13.27 11.43 3.96
C ARG A 240 -12.73 11.55 2.54
N ALA A 241 -12.56 10.44 1.83
CA ALA A 241 -12.01 10.43 0.48
C ALA A 241 -12.85 11.32 -0.47
N ALA A 242 -12.17 12.21 -1.21
CA ALA A 242 -12.84 13.15 -2.10
C ALA A 242 -12.94 12.62 -3.55
N THR A 243 -12.19 11.57 -3.87
CA THR A 243 -12.14 10.98 -5.22
C THR A 243 -12.26 9.45 -5.17
N PRO A 244 -12.74 8.80 -6.24
CA PRO A 244 -12.77 7.34 -6.33
C PRO A 244 -11.39 6.70 -6.10
N ALA A 245 -10.32 7.28 -6.66
CA ALA A 245 -8.96 6.76 -6.50
C ALA A 245 -8.44 6.87 -5.06
N GLU A 246 -8.71 7.98 -4.35
CA GLU A 246 -8.38 8.10 -2.91
C GLU A 246 -9.15 7.06 -2.08
N ARG A 247 -10.45 6.87 -2.38
CA ARG A 247 -11.30 5.90 -1.70
C ARG A 247 -10.81 4.47 -1.94
N ALA A 248 -10.44 4.15 -3.18
CA ALA A 248 -9.90 2.84 -3.56
C ALA A 248 -8.59 2.54 -2.83
N ALA A 249 -7.66 3.50 -2.80
CA ALA A 249 -6.38 3.35 -2.10
C ALA A 249 -6.59 3.12 -0.59
N ALA A 250 -7.45 3.90 0.06
CA ALA A 250 -7.76 3.73 1.49
C ALA A 250 -8.43 2.38 1.77
N LEU A 251 -9.44 2.00 0.98
CA LEU A 251 -10.11 0.70 1.14
C LEU A 251 -9.18 -0.48 0.88
N SER A 252 -8.27 -0.38 -0.10
CA SER A 252 -7.26 -1.42 -0.35
C SER A 252 -6.34 -1.59 0.86
N ARG A 253 -5.84 -0.50 1.44
CA ARG A 253 -5.00 -0.54 2.65
C ARG A 253 -5.74 -1.08 3.86
N ALA A 254 -7.02 -0.75 4.02
CA ALA A 254 -7.87 -1.31 5.06
C ALA A 254 -8.03 -2.83 4.89
N GLY A 255 -8.16 -3.29 3.63
CA GLY A 255 -8.19 -4.72 3.30
C GLY A 255 -6.87 -5.43 3.65
N ASP A 256 -5.73 -4.80 3.38
CA ASP A 256 -4.40 -5.35 3.73
C ASP A 256 -4.29 -5.58 5.25
N LEU A 257 -4.69 -4.59 6.06
CA LEU A 257 -4.66 -4.68 7.53
C LEU A 257 -5.61 -5.75 8.07
N ALA A 258 -6.84 -5.83 7.54
CA ALA A 258 -7.80 -6.87 7.92
C ALA A 258 -7.28 -8.28 7.57
N TRP A 259 -6.67 -8.44 6.39
CA TRP A 259 -6.05 -9.70 5.97
C TRP A 259 -4.92 -10.14 6.92
N GLU A 260 -4.07 -9.21 7.35
CA GLU A 260 -2.97 -9.48 8.29
C GLU A 260 -3.42 -9.85 9.70
N ARG A 261 -4.67 -9.53 10.05
CA ARG A 261 -5.34 -9.93 11.30
C ARG A 261 -6.10 -11.26 11.17
N GLY A 262 -6.12 -11.87 9.99
CA GLY A 262 -6.88 -13.09 9.73
C GLY A 262 -8.37 -12.87 9.52
N GLU A 263 -8.81 -11.64 9.27
CA GLU A 263 -10.22 -11.27 9.05
C GLU A 263 -10.55 -11.30 7.56
N ALA A 264 -10.58 -12.49 6.95
CA ALA A 264 -10.68 -12.63 5.50
C ALA A 264 -11.99 -12.07 4.91
N GLU A 265 -13.12 -12.20 5.60
CA GLU A 265 -14.41 -11.65 5.18
C GLU A 265 -14.40 -10.12 5.18
N THR A 266 -13.87 -9.52 6.25
CA THR A 266 -13.68 -8.06 6.34
C THR A 266 -12.76 -7.59 5.23
N ALA A 267 -11.62 -8.26 5.03
CA ALA A 267 -10.66 -7.94 3.98
C ALA A 267 -11.31 -7.99 2.60
N LEU A 268 -12.05 -9.07 2.29
CA LEU A 268 -12.78 -9.21 1.04
C LEU A 268 -13.74 -8.04 0.79
N ALA A 269 -14.55 -7.67 1.78
CA ALA A 269 -15.49 -6.56 1.67
C ALA A 269 -14.79 -5.22 1.38
N ARG A 270 -13.61 -4.99 1.99
CA ARG A 270 -12.81 -3.78 1.74
C ARG A 270 -12.23 -3.76 0.33
N TYR A 271 -11.64 -4.87 -0.12
CA TYR A 271 -11.10 -4.97 -1.48
C TYR A 271 -12.19 -4.82 -2.54
N GLU A 272 -13.38 -5.41 -2.33
CA GLU A 272 -14.51 -5.22 -3.24
C GLU A 272 -15.02 -3.77 -3.25
N GLY A 273 -14.99 -3.09 -2.10
CA GLY A 273 -15.23 -1.66 -2.03
C GLY A 273 -14.21 -0.84 -2.82
N ALA A 274 -12.92 -1.21 -2.75
CA ALA A 274 -11.87 -0.56 -3.53
C ALA A 274 -12.08 -0.78 -5.04
N LEU A 275 -12.41 -2.00 -5.46
CA LEU A 275 -12.66 -2.35 -6.87
C LEU A 275 -13.95 -1.73 -7.43
N ARG A 276 -14.96 -1.46 -6.59
CA ARG A 276 -16.13 -0.66 -7.00
C ARG A 276 -15.74 0.80 -7.26
N ALA A 277 -14.77 1.34 -6.54
CA ALA A 277 -14.30 2.71 -6.71
C ALA A 277 -13.31 2.83 -7.89
N GLU A 278 -12.40 1.86 -8.05
CA GLU A 278 -11.43 1.78 -9.15
C GLU A 278 -11.31 0.31 -9.61
N PRO A 279 -12.01 -0.10 -10.68
CA PRO A 279 -12.01 -1.49 -11.15
C PRO A 279 -10.64 -2.06 -11.55
N GLU A 280 -9.72 -1.19 -11.98
CA GLU A 280 -8.37 -1.55 -12.42
C GLU A 280 -7.32 -1.49 -11.28
N HIS A 281 -7.76 -1.42 -10.01
CA HIS A 281 -6.83 -1.41 -8.88
C HIS A 281 -6.21 -2.81 -8.64
N ASP A 282 -5.04 -3.04 -9.22
CA ASP A 282 -4.28 -4.30 -9.16
C ASP A 282 -4.09 -4.84 -7.73
N GLY A 283 -3.67 -3.98 -6.80
CA GLY A 283 -3.48 -4.35 -5.39
C GLY A 283 -4.75 -4.88 -4.72
N ALA A 284 -5.89 -4.23 -4.93
CA ALA A 284 -7.17 -4.68 -4.40
C ALA A 284 -7.68 -5.95 -5.10
N ALA A 285 -7.42 -6.13 -6.39
CA ALA A 285 -7.74 -7.37 -7.10
C ALA A 285 -6.94 -8.56 -6.55
N ALA A 286 -5.65 -8.37 -6.30
CA ALA A 286 -4.80 -9.39 -5.68
C ALA A 286 -5.21 -9.65 -4.21
N GLY A 287 -5.52 -8.59 -3.45
CA GLY A 287 -6.03 -8.71 -2.09
C GLY A 287 -7.35 -9.50 -2.03
N ARG A 288 -8.29 -9.21 -2.94
CA ARG A 288 -9.53 -9.98 -3.12
C ARG A 288 -9.23 -11.45 -3.41
N ALA A 289 -8.25 -11.74 -4.27
CA ALA A 289 -7.85 -13.11 -4.56
C ALA A 289 -7.34 -13.85 -3.32
N ARG A 290 -6.46 -13.22 -2.52
CA ARG A 290 -5.97 -13.79 -1.25
C ARG A 290 -7.10 -14.04 -0.27
N ALA A 291 -8.01 -13.07 -0.10
CA ALA A 291 -9.15 -13.20 0.79
C ALA A 291 -10.08 -14.35 0.36
N LEU A 292 -10.41 -14.45 -0.93
CA LEU A 292 -11.20 -15.54 -1.49
C LEU A 292 -10.53 -16.91 -1.28
N ALA A 293 -9.22 -17.00 -1.52
CA ALA A 293 -8.46 -18.23 -1.28
C ALA A 293 -8.50 -18.63 0.20
N GLY A 294 -8.32 -17.67 1.11
CA GLY A 294 -8.41 -17.89 2.55
C GLY A 294 -9.80 -18.30 3.05
N LEU A 295 -10.85 -17.98 2.29
CA LEU A 295 -12.24 -18.39 2.52
C LEU A 295 -12.62 -19.70 1.82
N GLY A 296 -11.67 -20.37 1.16
CA GLY A 296 -11.91 -21.60 0.41
C GLY A 296 -12.63 -21.40 -0.94
N ARG A 297 -12.82 -20.16 -1.39
CA ARG A 297 -13.46 -19.80 -2.67
C ARG A 297 -12.42 -19.81 -3.81
N SER A 298 -11.83 -20.99 -4.03
CA SER A 298 -10.59 -21.15 -4.80
C SER A 298 -10.69 -20.76 -6.28
N GLU A 299 -11.75 -21.15 -6.99
CA GLU A 299 -11.91 -20.78 -8.41
C GLU A 299 -12.16 -19.27 -8.60
N GLU A 300 -12.90 -18.65 -7.68
CA GLU A 300 -13.09 -17.20 -7.67
C GLU A 300 -11.78 -16.47 -7.37
N ALA A 301 -10.93 -17.03 -6.50
CA ALA A 301 -9.60 -16.51 -6.22
C ALA A 301 -8.70 -16.55 -7.47
N LEU A 302 -8.66 -17.66 -8.20
CA LEU A 302 -7.91 -17.79 -9.45
C LEU A 302 -8.37 -16.77 -10.50
N THR A 303 -9.69 -16.58 -10.62
CA THR A 303 -10.27 -15.53 -11.48
C THR A 303 -9.84 -14.14 -11.04
N ALA A 304 -9.81 -13.86 -9.74
CA ALA A 304 -9.38 -12.56 -9.20
C ALA A 304 -7.89 -12.30 -9.43
N TRP A 305 -7.00 -13.30 -9.29
CA TRP A 305 -5.59 -13.15 -9.66
C TRP A 305 -5.40 -12.93 -11.16
N ALA A 306 -6.18 -13.58 -12.02
CA ALA A 306 -6.14 -13.34 -13.46
C ALA A 306 -6.48 -11.87 -13.78
N ARG A 307 -7.50 -11.30 -13.13
CA ARG A 307 -7.83 -9.87 -13.24
C ARG A 307 -6.71 -8.97 -12.72
N ALA A 308 -6.10 -9.30 -11.58
CA ALA A 308 -4.98 -8.54 -11.04
C ALA A 308 -3.79 -8.51 -12.00
N ARG A 309 -3.47 -9.66 -12.64
CA ARG A 309 -2.40 -9.75 -13.65
C ARG A 309 -2.72 -8.99 -14.94
N ALA A 310 -3.99 -8.95 -15.35
CA ALA A 310 -4.42 -8.16 -16.50
C ALA A 310 -4.28 -6.65 -16.23
N ALA A 311 -4.54 -6.20 -15.00
CA ALA A 311 -4.33 -4.82 -14.59
C ALA A 311 -2.84 -4.45 -14.47
N ALA A 312 -2.03 -5.33 -13.87
CA ALA A 312 -0.58 -5.18 -13.78
C ALA A 312 0.14 -6.55 -13.78
N PRO A 313 1.10 -6.80 -14.70
CA PRO A 313 1.76 -8.10 -14.84
C PRO A 313 2.86 -8.29 -13.78
N ARG A 314 2.49 -8.37 -12.50
CA ARG A 314 3.43 -8.58 -11.39
C ARG A 314 3.75 -10.07 -11.21
N PRO A 315 5.04 -10.48 -11.19
CA PRO A 315 5.46 -11.86 -10.92
C PRO A 315 4.84 -12.47 -9.65
N GLY A 316 4.75 -11.67 -8.57
CA GLY A 316 4.19 -12.12 -7.30
C GLY A 316 2.74 -12.61 -7.39
N TYR A 317 1.92 -12.07 -8.31
CA TYR A 317 0.55 -12.54 -8.51
C TYR A 317 0.50 -13.92 -9.17
N ALA A 318 1.43 -14.20 -10.08
CA ALA A 318 1.57 -15.52 -10.68
C ALA A 318 2.05 -16.55 -9.62
N VAL A 319 3.06 -16.19 -8.80
CA VAL A 319 3.52 -17.03 -7.68
C VAL A 319 2.39 -17.39 -6.71
N GLU A 320 1.67 -16.39 -6.18
CA GLU A 320 0.59 -16.64 -5.20
C GLU A 320 -0.54 -17.51 -5.76
N SER A 321 -0.94 -17.27 -7.02
CA SER A 321 -1.94 -18.14 -7.66
C SER A 321 -1.42 -19.55 -7.95
N GLY A 322 -0.13 -19.72 -8.25
CA GLY A 322 0.52 -21.04 -8.37
C GLY A 322 0.56 -21.79 -7.04
N GLU A 323 0.84 -21.09 -5.93
CA GLU A 323 0.75 -21.67 -4.58
C GLU A 323 -0.67 -22.18 -4.26
N LEU A 324 -1.72 -21.45 -4.67
CA LEU A 324 -3.09 -21.95 -4.55
C LEU A 324 -3.32 -23.19 -5.41
N LEU A 325 -2.88 -23.20 -6.67
CA LEU A 325 -3.02 -24.36 -7.56
C LEU A 325 -2.33 -25.60 -6.99
N LEU A 326 -1.14 -25.45 -6.38
CA LEU A 326 -0.48 -26.54 -5.65
C LEU A 326 -1.32 -27.05 -4.48
N ALA A 327 -1.91 -26.14 -3.69
CA ALA A 327 -2.79 -26.53 -2.58
C ALA A 327 -4.05 -27.29 -3.05
N LEU A 328 -4.47 -27.06 -4.29
CA LEU A 328 -5.58 -27.77 -4.95
C LEU A 328 -5.13 -29.06 -5.66
N GLY A 329 -3.85 -29.41 -5.65
CA GLY A 329 -3.29 -30.57 -6.36
C GLY A 329 -3.08 -30.36 -7.87
N ARG A 330 -3.30 -29.15 -8.39
CA ARG A 330 -3.19 -28.78 -9.81
C ARG A 330 -1.75 -28.42 -10.19
N SER A 331 -0.85 -29.40 -10.04
CA SER A 331 0.60 -29.17 -10.10
C SER A 331 1.12 -28.72 -11.48
N ALA A 332 0.54 -29.22 -12.58
CA ALA A 332 0.94 -28.81 -13.92
C ALA A 332 0.64 -27.31 -14.16
N GLU A 333 -0.56 -26.86 -13.82
CA GLU A 333 -0.97 -25.46 -13.96
C GLU A 333 -0.19 -24.53 -13.02
N ALA A 334 0.17 -25.02 -11.83
CA ALA A 334 1.06 -24.27 -10.93
C ALA A 334 2.44 -24.03 -11.56
N ALA A 335 2.99 -25.03 -12.25
CA ALA A 335 4.27 -24.89 -12.95
C ALA A 335 4.20 -23.84 -14.07
N ASP A 336 3.09 -23.78 -14.82
CA ASP A 336 2.85 -22.74 -15.83
C ASP A 336 2.84 -21.34 -15.22
N HIS A 337 2.22 -21.18 -14.05
CA HIS A 337 2.21 -19.92 -13.32
C HIS A 337 3.60 -19.52 -12.80
N PHE A 338 4.42 -20.46 -12.36
CA PHE A 338 5.79 -20.18 -11.96
C PHE A 338 6.69 -19.81 -13.15
N ALA A 339 6.50 -20.47 -14.29
CA ALA A 339 7.17 -20.09 -15.55
C ALA A 339 6.75 -18.68 -15.99
N LEU A 340 5.46 -18.34 -15.88
CA LEU A 340 4.95 -17.00 -16.16
C LEU A 340 5.58 -15.96 -15.23
N ALA A 341 5.71 -16.25 -13.93
CA ALA A 341 6.35 -15.34 -12.97
C ALA A 341 7.80 -15.03 -13.37
N ARG A 342 8.58 -16.05 -13.75
CA ARG A 342 9.95 -15.89 -14.25
C ARG A 342 9.99 -15.07 -15.54
N HIS A 343 9.10 -15.32 -16.49
CA HIS A 343 9.00 -14.56 -17.72
C HIS A 343 8.67 -13.07 -17.47
N GLN A 344 7.67 -12.79 -16.62
CA GLN A 344 7.28 -11.43 -16.25
C GLN A 344 8.43 -10.68 -15.58
N ALA A 345 9.15 -11.34 -14.68
CA ALA A 345 10.29 -10.72 -14.00
C ALA A 345 11.42 -10.40 -14.98
N ALA A 346 11.72 -11.29 -15.92
CA ALA A 346 12.72 -11.04 -16.96
C ALA A 346 12.31 -9.87 -17.89
N ALA A 347 11.03 -9.75 -18.22
CA ALA A 347 10.51 -8.63 -19.01
C ALA A 347 10.66 -7.29 -18.26
N LEU A 348 10.25 -7.25 -16.99
CA LEU A 348 10.38 -6.08 -16.12
C LEU A 348 11.85 -5.69 -15.89
N ALA A 349 12.75 -6.66 -15.76
CA ALA A 349 14.18 -6.42 -15.60
C ALA A 349 14.80 -5.67 -16.80
N ARG A 350 14.33 -5.92 -18.03
CA ARG A 350 14.76 -5.17 -19.23
C ARG A 350 14.39 -3.68 -19.17
N ASP A 351 13.34 -3.34 -18.44
CA ASP A 351 12.91 -1.97 -18.18
C ASP A 351 13.54 -1.37 -16.90
N GLY A 352 14.52 -2.08 -16.31
CA GLY A 352 15.19 -1.69 -15.07
C GLY A 352 14.36 -1.93 -13.81
N VAL A 353 13.23 -2.63 -13.92
CA VAL A 353 12.36 -2.94 -12.78
C VAL A 353 12.82 -4.22 -12.11
N ARG A 354 13.25 -4.07 -10.86
CA ARG A 354 13.73 -5.16 -10.01
C ARG A 354 12.58 -5.98 -9.44
N GLN A 355 12.73 -7.30 -9.43
CA GLN A 355 11.72 -8.30 -9.02
C GLN A 355 12.34 -9.44 -8.17
N GLU A 356 13.55 -9.24 -7.68
CA GLU A 356 14.33 -10.17 -6.86
C GLU A 356 13.59 -10.63 -5.60
N PRO A 357 12.79 -9.80 -4.89
CA PRO A 357 11.97 -10.29 -3.76
C PRO A 357 10.90 -11.32 -4.15
N ALA A 358 10.33 -11.20 -5.35
CA ALA A 358 9.32 -12.12 -5.85
C ALA A 358 9.97 -13.39 -6.41
N LEU A 359 11.01 -13.23 -7.21
CA LEU A 359 11.79 -14.34 -7.76
C LEU A 359 12.50 -15.15 -6.68
N GLY A 360 13.18 -14.50 -5.74
CA GLY A 360 13.88 -15.19 -4.67
C GLY A 360 12.95 -16.04 -3.80
N ARG A 361 11.71 -15.58 -3.57
CA ARG A 361 10.69 -16.39 -2.88
C ARG A 361 10.24 -17.58 -3.72
N LEU A 362 10.01 -17.35 -5.02
CA LEU A 362 9.66 -18.42 -5.94
C LEU A 362 10.74 -19.50 -5.98
N GLU A 363 12.00 -19.11 -6.15
CA GLU A 363 13.13 -20.04 -6.20
C GLU A 363 13.34 -20.76 -4.86
N ALA A 364 13.09 -20.08 -3.73
CA ALA A 364 13.21 -20.71 -2.41
C ALA A 364 12.24 -21.88 -2.24
N ASP A 365 10.98 -21.72 -2.65
CA ASP A 365 9.93 -22.71 -2.40
C ASP A 365 9.66 -23.68 -3.56
N HIS A 366 9.92 -23.26 -4.80
CA HIS A 366 9.49 -23.95 -6.02
C HIS A 366 10.55 -24.00 -7.13
N GLY A 367 11.81 -23.69 -6.81
CA GLY A 367 12.91 -23.69 -7.79
C GLY A 367 14.24 -24.03 -7.15
N ASP A 368 15.27 -23.23 -7.44
CA ASP A 368 16.61 -23.43 -6.89
C ASP A 368 16.86 -22.59 -5.61
N PRO A 369 16.96 -23.20 -4.42
CA PRO A 369 17.24 -22.47 -3.19
C PRO A 369 18.60 -21.75 -3.17
N ALA A 370 19.60 -22.20 -3.94
CA ALA A 370 20.88 -21.51 -4.03
C ALA A 370 20.74 -20.17 -4.80
N GLU A 371 19.99 -20.19 -5.89
CA GLU A 371 19.64 -18.97 -6.64
C GLU A 371 18.80 -18.03 -5.78
N ALA A 372 17.85 -18.57 -5.00
CA ALA A 372 17.08 -17.78 -4.04
C ALA A 372 17.97 -17.03 -3.04
N VAL A 373 18.98 -17.70 -2.47
CA VAL A 373 19.96 -17.08 -1.57
C VAL A 373 20.74 -16.00 -2.30
N ARG A 374 21.18 -16.22 -3.54
CA ARG A 374 21.91 -15.23 -4.33
C ARG A 374 21.07 -13.97 -4.56
N LEU A 375 19.84 -14.12 -5.06
CA LEU A 375 18.91 -13.03 -5.33
C LEU A 375 18.58 -12.23 -4.06
N LEU A 376 18.26 -12.91 -2.96
CA LEU A 376 17.83 -12.26 -1.72
C LEU A 376 19.00 -11.69 -0.91
N THR A 377 20.23 -12.18 -1.12
CA THR A 377 21.43 -11.55 -0.56
C THR A 377 21.67 -10.20 -1.23
N GLU A 378 21.53 -10.13 -2.55
CA GLU A 378 21.66 -8.89 -3.29
C GLU A 378 20.54 -7.89 -2.95
N GLU A 379 19.31 -8.38 -2.79
CA GLU A 379 18.19 -7.57 -2.30
C GLU A 379 18.47 -7.02 -0.90
N HIS A 380 18.91 -7.84 0.04
CA HIS A 380 19.22 -7.40 1.40
C HIS A 380 20.38 -6.40 1.45
N ARG A 381 21.40 -6.57 0.59
CA ARG A 381 22.52 -5.64 0.46
C ARG A 381 22.06 -4.25 0.02
N ARG A 382 21.11 -4.19 -0.91
CA ARG A 382 20.55 -2.92 -1.42
C ARG A 382 19.53 -2.32 -0.47
N HIS A 383 18.70 -3.16 0.14
CA HIS A 383 17.50 -2.79 0.89
C HIS A 383 17.51 -3.51 2.24
N PRO A 384 18.40 -3.09 3.16
CA PRO A 384 18.48 -3.69 4.48
C PRO A 384 17.19 -3.38 5.24
N GLY A 385 16.51 -4.43 5.70
CA GLY A 385 15.29 -4.27 6.47
C GLY A 385 14.66 -5.60 6.87
N PRO A 386 13.67 -5.58 7.77
CA PRO A 386 13.06 -6.81 8.31
C PRO A 386 12.50 -7.72 7.21
N ALA A 387 11.87 -7.16 6.18
CA ALA A 387 11.32 -7.92 5.06
C ALA A 387 12.40 -8.66 4.26
N ALA A 388 13.47 -7.95 3.85
CA ALA A 388 14.58 -8.55 3.11
C ALA A 388 15.34 -9.59 3.97
N SER A 389 15.58 -9.28 5.24
CA SER A 389 16.19 -10.22 6.21
C SER A 389 15.36 -11.50 6.37
N GLY A 390 14.03 -11.36 6.47
CA GLY A 390 13.12 -12.50 6.61
C GLY A 390 13.05 -13.36 5.34
N ALA A 391 13.07 -12.74 4.16
CA ALA A 391 13.12 -13.45 2.89
C ALA A 391 14.46 -14.19 2.71
N LEU A 392 15.59 -13.53 2.96
CA LEU A 392 16.91 -14.16 2.89
C LEU A 392 17.05 -15.30 3.91
N GLY A 393 16.55 -15.11 5.14
CA GLY A 393 16.52 -16.17 6.14
C GLY A 393 15.71 -17.38 5.69
N TRP A 394 14.56 -17.17 5.03
CA TRP A 394 13.78 -18.28 4.45
C TRP A 394 14.55 -19.01 3.34
N ALA A 395 15.17 -18.29 2.41
CA ALA A 395 15.98 -18.92 1.36
C ALA A 395 17.18 -19.69 1.92
N LEU A 396 17.87 -19.17 2.93
CA LEU A 396 18.96 -19.87 3.61
C LEU A 396 18.45 -21.18 4.24
N HIS A 397 17.30 -21.16 4.91
CA HIS A 397 16.68 -22.36 5.45
C HIS A 397 16.37 -23.39 4.36
N LYS A 398 15.76 -22.94 3.25
CA LYS A 398 15.44 -23.79 2.10
C LYS A 398 16.67 -24.37 1.41
N ALA A 399 17.81 -23.68 1.49
CA ALA A 399 19.12 -24.15 1.06
C ALA A 399 19.85 -25.03 2.11
N GLY A 400 19.17 -25.45 3.19
CA GLY A 400 19.74 -26.30 4.25
C GLY A 400 20.57 -25.56 5.30
N ARG A 401 20.72 -24.24 5.19
CA ARG A 401 21.55 -23.38 6.05
C ARG A 401 20.74 -22.77 7.20
N SER A 402 20.02 -23.61 7.94
CA SER A 402 19.08 -23.15 8.99
C SER A 402 19.76 -22.40 10.14
N ALA A 403 21.01 -22.76 10.49
CA ALA A 403 21.76 -22.05 11.53
C ALA A 403 22.04 -20.58 11.14
N GLU A 404 22.36 -20.33 9.87
CA GLU A 404 22.60 -18.97 9.34
C GLU A 404 21.31 -18.18 9.14
N ALA A 405 20.20 -18.87 8.90
CA ALA A 405 18.87 -18.29 8.75
C ALA A 405 18.34 -17.72 10.08
N LEU A 406 18.62 -18.39 11.20
CA LEU A 406 18.07 -18.09 12.51
C LEU A 406 18.25 -16.62 12.96
N PRO A 407 19.47 -16.03 12.99
CA PRO A 407 19.63 -14.64 13.42
C PRO A 407 18.89 -13.65 12.52
N ARG A 408 18.81 -13.91 11.21
CA ARG A 408 18.11 -13.06 10.25
C ARG A 408 16.60 -13.06 10.46
N LEU A 409 16.01 -14.24 10.67
CA LEU A 409 14.57 -14.37 10.95
C LEU A 409 14.20 -13.86 12.34
N ARG A 410 15.09 -13.98 13.34
CA ARG A 410 14.90 -13.36 14.66
C ARG A 410 14.82 -11.83 14.55
N ALA A 411 15.75 -11.21 13.83
CA ALA A 411 15.72 -9.77 13.57
C ALA A 411 14.44 -9.37 12.81
N ALA A 412 14.07 -10.12 11.76
CA ALA A 412 12.86 -9.85 10.99
C ALA A 412 11.57 -9.90 11.82
N VAL A 413 11.45 -10.85 12.76
CA VAL A 413 10.29 -10.98 13.66
C VAL A 413 10.30 -9.95 14.79
N LYS A 414 11.49 -9.50 15.22
CA LYS A 414 11.65 -8.52 16.29
C LYS A 414 11.39 -7.10 15.79
N ASP A 415 12.01 -6.73 14.68
CA ASP A 415 12.09 -5.35 14.19
C ASP A 415 11.08 -5.07 13.07
N GLY A 416 10.40 -6.10 12.55
CA GLY A 416 9.43 -5.99 11.47
C GLY A 416 7.97 -5.98 11.92
N PRO A 417 7.04 -5.73 10.97
CA PRO A 417 5.62 -5.84 11.21
C PRO A 417 5.26 -7.23 11.77
N ASN A 418 4.45 -7.25 12.82
CA ASN A 418 4.03 -8.46 13.51
C ASN A 418 3.06 -9.30 12.64
N THR A 419 3.58 -9.99 11.63
CA THR A 419 2.76 -10.70 10.62
C THR A 419 2.99 -12.21 10.68
N ALA A 420 2.06 -13.00 10.13
CA ALA A 420 2.11 -14.46 10.26
C ALA A 420 3.31 -15.10 9.55
N ARG A 421 3.69 -14.60 8.37
CA ARG A 421 4.70 -15.24 7.50
C ARG A 421 6.11 -15.28 8.11
N PRO A 422 6.69 -14.19 8.65
CA PRO A 422 7.99 -14.25 9.34
C PRO A 422 7.96 -15.15 10.58
N ALA A 423 6.85 -15.15 11.35
CA ALA A 423 6.69 -16.04 12.49
C ALA A 423 6.68 -17.52 12.06
N TYR A 424 5.97 -17.85 10.97
CA TYR A 424 5.98 -19.20 10.39
C TYR A 424 7.39 -19.61 9.96
N HIS A 425 8.09 -18.77 9.18
CA HIS A 425 9.47 -19.08 8.74
C HIS A 425 10.41 -19.30 9.94
N LEU A 426 10.33 -18.46 10.97
CA LEU A 426 11.13 -18.63 12.19
C LEU A 426 10.77 -19.94 12.92
N GLY A 427 9.49 -20.30 12.99
CA GLY A 427 9.04 -21.58 13.53
C GLY A 427 9.60 -22.79 12.78
N MET A 428 9.60 -22.75 11.46
CA MET A 428 10.19 -23.80 10.61
C MET A 428 11.71 -23.92 10.78
N VAL A 429 12.42 -22.80 10.96
CA VAL A 429 13.86 -22.82 11.26
C VAL A 429 14.13 -23.44 12.62
N HIS A 430 13.36 -23.06 13.65
CA HIS A 430 13.47 -23.69 14.97
C HIS A 430 13.21 -25.20 14.91
N LEU A 431 12.24 -25.66 14.10
CA LEU A 431 12.00 -27.09 13.89
C LEU A 431 13.22 -27.80 13.31
N ALA A 432 13.80 -27.23 12.26
CA ALA A 432 14.97 -27.81 11.59
C ALA A 432 16.22 -27.86 12.48
N LEU A 433 16.29 -26.99 13.48
CA LEU A 433 17.36 -26.96 14.48
C LEU A 433 17.04 -27.81 15.73
N GLY A 434 15.91 -28.51 15.76
CA GLY A 434 15.50 -29.34 16.91
C GLY A 434 14.96 -28.55 18.10
N GLU A 435 14.79 -27.24 17.98
CA GLU A 435 14.31 -26.34 19.04
C GLU A 435 12.76 -26.39 19.18
N ARG A 436 12.23 -27.58 19.51
CA ARG A 436 10.79 -27.90 19.50
C ARG A 436 9.91 -26.89 20.25
N GLY A 437 10.35 -26.43 21.42
CA GLY A 437 9.60 -25.45 22.21
C GLY A 437 9.51 -24.08 21.54
N ALA A 438 10.59 -23.62 20.92
CA ALA A 438 10.62 -22.35 20.19
C ALA A 438 9.82 -22.44 18.89
N ALA A 439 9.94 -23.57 18.17
CA ALA A 439 9.15 -23.90 16.99
C ALA A 439 7.65 -23.80 17.27
N ARG A 440 7.17 -24.50 18.32
CA ARG A 440 5.76 -24.44 18.74
C ARG A 440 5.29 -23.00 18.93
N ARG A 441 6.01 -22.22 19.75
CA ARG A 441 5.62 -20.83 20.06
C ARG A 441 5.44 -19.98 18.79
N GLN A 442 6.35 -20.12 17.83
CA GLN A 442 6.31 -19.31 16.60
C GLN A 442 5.26 -19.81 15.60
N LEU A 443 5.08 -21.13 15.44
CA LEU A 443 4.02 -21.69 14.60
C LEU A 443 2.62 -21.36 15.15
N THR A 444 2.42 -21.50 16.47
CA THR A 444 1.18 -21.06 17.14
C THR A 444 0.96 -19.56 16.96
N ARG A 445 2.01 -18.74 17.08
CA ARG A 445 1.90 -17.29 16.83
C ARG A 445 1.48 -17.00 15.40
N ALA A 446 2.06 -17.67 14.40
CA ALA A 446 1.71 -17.46 13.00
C ALA A 446 0.22 -17.75 12.73
N LEU A 447 -0.27 -18.90 13.19
CA LEU A 447 -1.67 -19.31 13.02
C LEU A 447 -2.65 -18.43 13.81
N ARG A 448 -2.24 -17.91 14.98
CA ARG A 448 -3.04 -16.96 15.76
C ARG A 448 -3.12 -15.60 15.07
N LEU A 449 -2.06 -15.15 14.42
CA LEU A 449 -2.01 -13.85 13.74
C LEU A 449 -2.91 -13.84 12.51
N ALA A 450 -2.82 -14.86 11.68
CA ALA A 450 -3.70 -15.04 10.52
C ALA A 450 -3.73 -16.52 10.16
N PRO A 451 -4.80 -17.28 10.46
CA PRO A 451 -4.85 -18.73 10.22
C PRO A 451 -4.89 -19.14 8.74
N GLN A 452 -5.13 -18.20 7.82
CA GLN A 452 -5.26 -18.37 6.38
C GLN A 452 -4.19 -17.60 5.57
N PHE A 453 -3.08 -17.20 6.21
CA PHE A 453 -2.03 -16.34 5.62
C PHE A 453 -1.35 -16.86 4.34
N SER A 454 -1.47 -18.16 4.05
CA SER A 454 -0.99 -18.81 2.83
C SER A 454 -1.67 -20.17 2.69
N PRO A 455 -2.13 -20.56 1.48
CA PRO A 455 -2.78 -21.84 1.26
C PRO A 455 -1.85 -23.04 1.49
N LEU A 456 -0.53 -22.87 1.34
CA LEU A 456 0.46 -23.93 1.58
C LEU A 456 1.04 -23.85 2.99
N HIS A 457 1.48 -22.67 3.41
CA HIS A 457 2.23 -22.51 4.66
C HIS A 457 1.33 -22.61 5.90
N ALA A 458 0.05 -22.23 5.82
CA ALA A 458 -0.86 -22.39 6.95
C ALA A 458 -1.14 -23.87 7.25
N GLU A 459 -1.44 -24.67 6.23
CA GLU A 459 -1.65 -26.11 6.41
C GLU A 459 -0.39 -26.82 6.91
N ARG A 460 0.77 -26.45 6.36
CA ARG A 460 2.05 -26.95 6.85
C ARG A 460 2.25 -26.59 8.32
N ALA A 461 2.02 -25.35 8.72
CA ALA A 461 2.15 -24.91 10.11
C ALA A 461 1.25 -25.74 11.05
N ARG A 462 0.00 -26.01 10.66
CA ARG A 462 -0.93 -26.85 11.45
C ARG A 462 -0.42 -28.28 11.61
N ARG A 463 0.03 -28.89 10.51
CA ARG A 463 0.58 -30.25 10.53
C ARG A 463 1.82 -30.36 11.43
N GLU A 464 2.77 -29.44 11.29
CA GLU A 464 3.98 -29.46 12.11
C GLU A 464 3.66 -29.20 13.59
N LEU A 465 2.70 -28.32 13.89
CA LEU A 465 2.25 -28.05 15.25
C LEU A 465 1.61 -29.28 15.90
N ALA A 466 0.79 -30.02 15.14
CA ALA A 466 0.20 -31.28 15.59
C ALA A 466 1.27 -32.35 15.86
N ALA A 467 2.24 -32.50 14.95
CA ALA A 467 3.36 -33.44 15.10
C ALA A 467 4.27 -33.11 16.30
N LEU A 468 4.33 -31.84 16.71
CA LEU A 468 5.07 -31.44 17.90
C LEU A 468 4.40 -31.91 19.21
N GLY A 469 3.11 -32.25 19.22
CA GLY A 469 2.33 -32.68 20.41
C GLY A 469 1.73 -31.53 21.23
N GLU A 470 1.56 -31.70 22.54
CA GLU A 470 1.40 -30.60 23.52
C GLU A 470 2.73 -30.37 24.25
N PRO A 471 2.99 -29.21 24.87
CA PRO A 471 4.10 -29.07 25.80
C PRO A 471 3.95 -30.13 26.90
N ALA A 472 5.00 -30.86 27.23
CA ALA A 472 4.98 -31.74 28.39
C ALA A 472 4.70 -30.87 29.63
N TRP A 473 3.53 -31.02 30.23
CA TRP A 473 3.21 -30.44 31.54
C TRP A 473 3.99 -31.24 32.59
N GLY A 474 5.26 -30.89 32.76
CA GLY A 474 6.04 -31.30 33.92
C GLY A 474 5.99 -30.19 34.97
N PRO A 475 5.97 -30.51 36.28
CA PRO A 475 6.19 -29.49 37.30
C PRO A 475 7.51 -28.74 37.02
N PRO A 476 7.63 -27.47 37.42
CA PRO A 476 8.88 -26.73 37.24
C PRO A 476 10.05 -27.53 37.85
N PRO A 477 11.25 -27.50 37.24
CA PRO A 477 12.42 -28.17 37.80
C PRO A 477 12.65 -27.69 39.24
N ALA A 478 12.85 -28.66 40.13
CA ALA A 478 13.01 -28.46 41.57
C ALA A 478 14.23 -27.62 41.94
#